data_AF-A0A0J1FDI4-F1
#
_entry.id   AF-A0A0J1FDI4-F1
#
_cell.length_a   1.000
_cell.length_b   1.000
_cell.length_c   1.000
_cell.angle_alpha   90.00
_cell.angle_beta   90.00
_cell.angle_gamma   90.00
#
_symmetry.space_group_name_H-M   'P 1'
#
loop_
_entity.id
_entity.type
_entity.pdbx_description
1 polymer ?
#
loop_
_entity_poly.entity_id
_entity_poly.type
_entity_poly.pdbx_seq_one_letter_code
_entity_poly.pdbx_strand_id
1 'polypeptide(L)'
;MSLEKLVPIGEKYNLNEQAVRAIMAFLSKLKKQNVITAPLMSRKTSIPFSKVETILPELVNEGILTYFIVVACENPDIDDGQAEHYQHFNSLKDYVRFLGATPCPVCDCGYPFGKSARIGYKIAR
;
A
#
# COMPACT_ATOMS: atom_id res chain seq x y z
N MET A 1 -12.85 -14.69 -1.41
CA MET A 1 -11.73 -14.94 -0.49
C MET A 1 -12.27 -15.75 0.69
N SER A 2 -11.60 -16.83 1.12
CA SER A 2 -12.07 -17.66 2.23
C SER A 2 -11.63 -17.10 3.58
N LEU A 3 -12.42 -17.35 4.62
CA LEU A 3 -12.17 -16.91 5.99
C LEU A 3 -10.90 -17.57 6.57
N GLU A 4 -10.64 -18.82 6.17
CA GLU A 4 -9.46 -19.62 6.54
C GLU A 4 -8.13 -18.90 6.26
N LYS A 5 -8.05 -18.10 5.18
CA LYS A 5 -6.84 -17.34 4.85
C LYS A 5 -6.56 -16.18 5.82
N LEU A 6 -7.56 -15.75 6.58
CA LEU A 6 -7.44 -14.62 7.51
C LEU A 6 -7.40 -15.05 8.97
N VAL A 7 -7.66 -16.33 9.27
CA VAL A 7 -7.59 -16.88 10.63
C VAL A 7 -6.20 -16.68 11.26
N PRO A 8 -5.08 -17.01 10.57
CA PRO A 8 -3.74 -16.82 11.17
C PRO A 8 -3.43 -15.36 11.52
N ILE A 9 -3.89 -14.43 10.68
CA ILE A 9 -3.74 -12.98 10.91
C ILE A 9 -4.61 -12.54 12.10
N GLY A 10 -5.83 -13.08 12.19
CA GLY A 10 -6.74 -12.84 13.31
C GLY A 10 -6.12 -13.25 14.64
N GLU A 11 -5.55 -14.44 14.72
CA GLU A 11 -4.88 -14.97 15.90
C GLU A 11 -3.64 -14.14 16.25
N LYS A 12 -2.77 -13.86 15.27
CA LYS A 12 -1.52 -13.10 15.47
C LYS A 12 -1.75 -11.71 16.08
N TYR A 13 -2.83 -11.03 15.70
CA TYR A 13 -3.13 -9.66 16.13
C TYR A 13 -4.26 -9.57 17.17
N ASN A 14 -4.66 -10.72 17.74
CA ASN A 14 -5.74 -10.86 18.70
C ASN A 14 -7.01 -10.11 18.24
N LEU A 15 -7.43 -10.38 17.01
CA LEU A 15 -8.64 -9.82 16.42
C LEU A 15 -9.82 -10.74 16.76
N ASN A 16 -10.93 -10.15 17.20
CA ASN A 16 -12.15 -10.91 17.35
C ASN A 16 -12.71 -11.34 15.98
N GLU A 17 -13.61 -12.33 16.01
CA GLU A 17 -14.21 -12.88 14.79
C GLU A 17 -14.91 -11.81 13.93
N GLN A 18 -15.53 -10.82 14.57
CA GLN A 18 -16.19 -9.70 13.89
C GLN A 18 -15.20 -8.87 13.07
N ALA A 19 -14.01 -8.58 13.62
CA ALA A 19 -12.95 -7.85 12.93
C ALA A 19 -12.42 -8.67 11.74
N VAL A 20 -12.19 -9.97 11.92
CA VAL A 20 -11.76 -10.87 10.82
C VAL A 20 -12.80 -10.89 9.68
N ARG A 21 -14.09 -11.03 10.03
CA ARG A 21 -15.20 -10.97 9.06
C ARG A 21 -15.28 -9.60 8.37
N ALA A 22 -15.01 -8.50 9.09
CA ALA A 22 -14.99 -7.16 8.51
C ALA A 22 -13.86 -6.99 7.49
N ILE A 23 -12.65 -7.48 7.79
CA ILE A 23 -11.52 -7.51 6.85
C ILE A 23 -11.91 -8.33 5.61
N MET A 24 -12.48 -9.53 5.82
CA MET A 24 -12.90 -10.40 4.73
C MET A 24 -13.92 -9.71 3.81
N ALA A 25 -14.94 -9.09 4.40
CA ALA A 25 -16.00 -8.40 3.68
C ALA A 25 -15.48 -7.15 2.94
N PHE A 26 -14.53 -6.43 3.54
CA PHE A 26 -13.86 -5.29 2.90
C PHE A 26 -13.07 -5.74 1.67
N LEU A 27 -12.15 -6.70 1.86
CA LEU A 27 -11.28 -7.21 0.80
C LEU A 27 -12.05 -7.87 -0.35
N SER A 28 -13.15 -8.58 -0.05
CA SER A 28 -13.96 -9.25 -1.08
C SER A 28 -14.71 -8.29 -2.01
N LYS A 29 -14.82 -7.00 -1.65
CA LYS A 29 -15.47 -5.96 -2.48
C LYS A 29 -14.47 -5.22 -3.38
N LEU A 30 -13.18 -5.46 -3.21
CA LEU A 30 -12.15 -4.73 -3.93
C LEU A 30 -11.94 -5.29 -5.34
N LYS A 31 -11.79 -4.39 -6.29
CA LYS A 31 -11.32 -4.70 -7.65
C LYS A 31 -9.80 -4.50 -7.72
N LYS A 32 -9.15 -5.13 -8.70
CA LYS A 32 -7.68 -5.07 -8.87
C LYS A 32 -7.12 -3.65 -8.98
N GLN A 33 -7.87 -2.74 -9.59
CA GLN A 33 -7.48 -1.34 -9.73
C GLN A 33 -7.61 -0.52 -8.45
N ASN A 34 -8.29 -1.02 -7.40
CA ASN A 34 -8.49 -0.27 -6.18
C ASN A 34 -7.22 -0.23 -5.35
N VAL A 35 -6.81 0.99 -4.97
CA VAL A 35 -5.74 1.22 -4.01
C VAL A 35 -6.33 1.37 -2.62
N ILE A 36 -5.82 0.58 -1.69
CA ILE A 36 -6.17 0.60 -0.28
C ILE A 36 -5.07 1.33 0.48
N THR A 37 -5.45 2.09 1.49
CA THR A 37 -4.51 2.68 2.46
C THR A 37 -4.93 2.28 3.88
N ALA A 38 -4.00 2.36 4.83
CA ALA A 38 -4.31 2.09 6.24
C ALA A 38 -5.49 2.93 6.79
N PRO A 39 -5.60 4.24 6.49
CA PRO A 39 -6.76 5.02 6.94
C PRO A 39 -8.08 4.55 6.30
N LEU A 40 -8.04 4.08 5.04
CA LEU A 40 -9.23 3.56 4.37
C LEU A 40 -9.71 2.26 5.00
N MET A 41 -8.82 1.30 5.21
CA MET A 41 -9.16 0.01 5.80
C MET A 41 -9.61 0.16 7.26
N SER A 42 -8.95 1.02 8.04
CA SER A 42 -9.36 1.32 9.42
C SER A 42 -10.80 1.83 9.48
N ARG A 43 -11.15 2.81 8.65
CA ARG A 43 -12.54 3.33 8.58
C ARG A 43 -13.57 2.30 8.13
N LYS A 44 -13.19 1.36 7.25
CA LYS A 44 -14.12 0.36 6.69
C LYS A 44 -14.31 -0.87 7.57
N THR A 45 -13.35 -1.15 8.45
CA THR A 45 -13.36 -2.34 9.32
C THR A 45 -13.56 -2.00 10.80
N SER A 46 -13.52 -0.72 11.16
CA SER A 46 -13.50 -0.24 12.55
C SER A 46 -12.31 -0.77 13.38
N ILE A 47 -11.27 -1.27 12.71
CA ILE A 47 -10.03 -1.70 13.36
C ILE A 47 -9.14 -0.46 13.57
N PRO A 48 -8.49 -0.31 14.74
CA PRO A 48 -7.59 0.82 14.99
C PRO A 48 -6.53 0.98 13.91
N PHE A 49 -6.24 2.23 13.54
CA PHE A 49 -5.26 2.56 12.50
C PHE A 49 -3.90 1.88 12.72
N SER A 50 -3.37 1.93 13.94
CA SER A 50 -2.09 1.30 14.30
C SER A 50 -2.07 -0.22 14.08
N LYS A 51 -3.20 -0.91 14.31
CA LYS A 51 -3.32 -2.34 14.00
C LYS A 51 -3.41 -2.58 12.49
N VAL A 52 -4.11 -1.71 11.76
CA VAL A 52 -4.21 -1.83 10.30
C VAL A 52 -2.85 -1.64 9.63
N GLU A 53 -2.01 -0.74 10.16
CA GLU A 53 -0.63 -0.54 9.69
C GLU A 53 0.23 -1.80 9.79
N THR A 54 -0.02 -2.68 10.76
CA THR A 54 0.68 -3.96 10.89
C THR A 54 0.02 -5.09 10.10
N ILE A 55 -1.31 -5.08 9.96
CA ILE A 55 -2.06 -6.10 9.23
C ILE A 55 -1.82 -6.03 7.71
N LEU A 56 -1.76 -4.82 7.13
CA LEU A 56 -1.63 -4.67 5.68
C LEU A 56 -0.32 -5.28 5.10
N PRO A 57 0.86 -5.05 5.69
CA PRO A 57 2.09 -5.76 5.31
C PRO A 57 1.98 -7.28 5.46
N GLU A 58 1.30 -7.77 6.50
CA GLU A 58 1.10 -9.21 6.68
C GLU A 58 0.27 -9.81 5.54
N LEU A 59 -0.79 -9.12 5.13
CA LEU A 59 -1.60 -9.52 3.97
C LEU A 59 -0.78 -9.53 2.67
N VAL A 60 0.28 -8.73 2.56
CA VAL A 60 1.23 -8.80 1.45
C VAL A 60 2.10 -10.06 1.55
N ASN A 61 2.62 -10.37 2.74
CA ASN A 61 3.43 -11.58 2.96
C ASN A 61 2.64 -12.87 2.66
N GLU A 62 1.35 -12.88 2.98
CA GLU A 62 0.41 -13.97 2.65
C GLU A 62 -0.02 -13.99 1.17
N GLY A 63 0.48 -13.07 0.34
CA GLY A 63 0.16 -12.97 -1.08
C GLY A 63 -1.31 -12.62 -1.37
N ILE A 64 -2.01 -12.01 -0.42
CA ILE A 64 -3.39 -11.51 -0.58
C ILE A 64 -3.35 -10.11 -1.20
N LEU A 65 -2.41 -9.29 -0.75
CA LEU A 65 -2.17 -7.94 -1.27
C LEU A 65 -0.79 -7.84 -1.92
N THR A 66 -0.60 -6.79 -2.71
CA THR A 66 0.71 -6.31 -3.17
C THR A 66 0.87 -4.86 -2.73
N TYR A 67 2.13 -4.44 -2.54
CA TYR A 67 2.42 -3.03 -2.35
C TYR A 67 2.04 -2.24 -3.60
N PHE A 68 1.61 -1.00 -3.39
CA PHE A 68 1.49 0.01 -4.42
C PHE A 68 2.07 1.30 -3.86
N ILE A 69 3.33 1.56 -4.19
CA ILE A 69 4.09 2.69 -3.68
C ILE A 69 4.16 3.71 -4.81
N VAL A 70 3.84 4.96 -4.51
CA VAL A 70 3.98 6.09 -5.44
C VAL A 70 4.96 7.07 -4.83
N VAL A 71 5.93 7.51 -5.61
CA VAL A 71 6.94 8.47 -5.20
C VAL A 71 6.94 9.62 -6.18
N ALA A 72 6.76 10.83 -5.69
CA ALA A 72 6.93 12.05 -6.48
C ALA A 72 8.39 12.51 -6.43
N CYS A 73 8.88 13.13 -7.51
CA CYS A 73 10.15 13.87 -7.50
C CYS A 73 10.07 15.10 -6.57
N GLU A 74 11.16 15.86 -6.45
CA GLU A 74 11.17 17.08 -5.61
C GLU A 74 10.25 18.19 -6.14
N ASN A 75 10.06 18.27 -7.46
CA ASN A 75 9.23 19.30 -8.12
C ASN A 75 8.13 18.69 -9.02
N PRO A 76 7.14 17.99 -8.43
CA PRO A 76 6.16 17.23 -9.22
C PRO A 76 5.05 18.09 -9.84
N ASP A 77 4.95 19.36 -9.45
CA ASP A 77 3.93 20.31 -9.91
C ASP A 77 4.42 21.16 -11.09
N ILE A 78 5.60 20.89 -11.64
CA ILE A 78 6.05 21.51 -12.89
C ILE A 78 5.13 21.01 -14.00
N ASP A 79 4.23 21.89 -14.45
CA ASP A 79 3.31 21.61 -15.54
C ASP A 79 4.04 21.70 -16.88
N ASP A 80 4.69 20.60 -17.24
CA ASP A 80 5.32 20.37 -18.54
C ASP A 80 4.53 19.41 -19.42
N GLY A 81 3.32 19.02 -18.97
CA GLY A 81 2.46 18.06 -19.65
C GLY A 81 2.92 16.60 -19.53
N GLN A 82 3.92 16.26 -18.71
CA GLN A 82 4.42 14.90 -18.54
C GLN A 82 4.05 14.28 -17.18
N ALA A 83 3.51 13.06 -17.22
CA ALA A 83 3.17 12.27 -16.03
C ALA A 83 4.38 11.62 -15.34
N GLU A 84 5.59 11.80 -15.88
CA GLU A 84 6.81 11.06 -15.49
C GLU A 84 7.47 11.56 -14.19
N HIS A 85 6.92 12.61 -13.58
CA HIS A 85 7.33 13.09 -12.24
C HIS A 85 6.99 12.11 -11.11
N TYR A 86 6.21 11.07 -11.39
CA TYR A 86 5.81 10.03 -10.44
C TYR A 86 6.39 8.67 -10.84
N GLN A 87 6.94 7.97 -9.85
CA GLN A 87 7.40 6.59 -10.00
C GLN A 87 6.58 5.64 -9.15
N HIS A 88 6.35 4.45 -9.69
CA HIS A 88 5.51 3.43 -9.08
C HIS A 88 6.29 2.16 -8.78
N PHE A 89 6.08 1.59 -7.59
CA PHE A 89 6.70 0.33 -7.19
C PHE A 89 5.66 -0.62 -6.61
N ASN A 90 5.80 -1.91 -6.94
CA ASN A 90 4.94 -2.97 -6.41
C ASN A 90 5.61 -3.77 -5.29
N SER A 91 6.82 -3.38 -4.89
CA SER A 91 7.55 -4.00 -3.79
C SER A 91 8.38 -2.96 -3.02
N LEU A 92 8.52 -3.16 -1.70
CA LEU A 92 9.43 -2.36 -0.88
C LEU A 92 10.88 -2.53 -1.32
N LYS A 93 11.25 -3.72 -1.81
CA LYS A 93 12.61 -4.01 -2.28
C LYS A 93 12.99 -3.14 -3.48
N ASP A 94 12.09 -3.02 -4.46
CA ASP A 94 12.33 -2.20 -5.65
C ASP A 94 12.32 -0.71 -5.30
N TYR A 95 11.40 -0.30 -4.43
CA TYR A 95 11.39 1.06 -3.90
C TYR A 95 12.72 1.42 -3.20
N VAL A 96 13.19 0.58 -2.27
CA VAL A 96 14.45 0.83 -1.54
C VAL A 96 15.66 0.82 -2.48
N ARG A 97 15.67 0.00 -3.52
CA ARG A 97 16.74 -0.01 -4.54
C ARG A 97 16.74 1.26 -5.40
N PHE A 98 15.57 1.78 -5.73
CA PHE A 98 15.41 2.99 -6.53
C PHE A 98 15.85 4.25 -5.77
N LEU A 99 15.60 4.26 -4.47
CA LEU A 99 15.91 5.36 -3.58
C LEU A 99 17.41 5.65 -3.50
N GLY A 100 17.77 6.92 -3.63
CA GLY A 100 19.11 7.42 -3.31
C GLY A 100 20.08 7.59 -4.49
N ALA A 101 19.66 7.38 -5.74
CA ALA A 101 20.57 7.50 -6.88
C ALA A 101 19.93 7.86 -8.24
N THR A 102 18.61 8.04 -8.32
CA THR A 102 17.94 8.21 -9.62
C THR A 102 17.44 9.65 -9.79
N PRO A 103 17.92 10.41 -10.79
CA PRO A 103 17.34 11.70 -11.13
C PRO A 103 15.94 11.51 -11.72
N CYS A 104 15.09 12.53 -11.58
CA CYS A 104 13.84 12.59 -12.30
C CYS A 104 14.14 12.76 -13.79
N PRO A 105 13.55 11.95 -14.70
CA PRO A 105 13.83 12.06 -16.13
C PRO A 105 13.35 13.40 -16.74
N VAL A 106 12.53 14.16 -15.99
CA VAL A 106 11.92 15.40 -16.47
C VAL A 106 12.60 16.65 -15.90
N CYS A 107 12.76 16.74 -14.58
CA CYS A 107 13.32 17.92 -13.89
C CYS A 107 14.78 17.77 -13.45
N ASP A 108 15.37 16.58 -13.53
CA ASP A 108 16.68 16.21 -12.96
C ASP A 108 16.81 16.42 -11.43
N CYS A 109 15.74 16.85 -10.75
CA CYS A 109 15.70 17.24 -9.34
C CYS A 109 15.71 16.06 -8.34
N GLY A 110 15.60 14.83 -8.84
CA GLY A 110 15.68 13.61 -8.02
C GLY A 110 14.39 13.25 -7.27
N TYR A 111 14.44 12.11 -6.56
CA TYR A 111 13.33 11.57 -5.76
C TYR A 111 13.74 11.46 -4.28
N PRO A 112 13.15 12.28 -3.39
CA PRO A 112 13.58 12.35 -1.99
C PRO A 112 13.12 11.12 -1.21
N PHE A 113 14.03 10.58 -0.37
CA PHE A 113 13.74 9.42 0.47
C PHE A 113 12.65 9.71 1.51
N GLY A 114 11.65 8.83 1.59
CA GLY A 114 10.62 8.81 2.62
C GLY A 114 9.62 9.98 2.62
N LYS A 115 10.01 11.19 2.21
CA LYS A 115 9.17 12.40 2.30
C LYS A 115 8.04 12.43 1.26
N SER A 116 8.30 11.96 0.05
CA SER A 116 7.35 12.02 -1.06
C SER A 116 6.70 10.67 -1.39
N ALA A 117 6.96 9.64 -0.57
CA ALA A 117 6.44 8.31 -0.79
C ALA A 117 5.05 8.13 -0.17
N ARG A 118 4.10 7.68 -0.98
CA ARG A 118 2.76 7.28 -0.56
C ARG A 118 2.62 5.78 -0.72
N ILE A 119 2.31 5.10 0.38
CA ILE A 119 2.16 3.65 0.41
C ILE A 119 0.67 3.30 0.39
N GLY A 120 0.29 2.51 -0.61
CA GLY A 120 -0.98 1.83 -0.69
C GLY A 120 -0.80 0.34 -0.98
N TYR A 121 -1.92 -0.34 -1.14
CA TYR A 121 -1.99 -1.79 -1.35
C TYR A 121 -3.04 -2.12 -2.40
N LYS A 122 -2.79 -3.14 -3.23
CA LYS A 122 -3.74 -3.67 -4.23
C LYS A 122 -3.95 -5.15 -4.00
N ILE A 123 -5.05 -5.71 -4.53
CA ILE A 123 -5.23 -7.16 -4.54
C ILE A 123 -4.15 -7.80 -5.43
N ALA A 124 -3.48 -8.85 -4.91
CA ALA A 124 -2.33 -9.47 -5.56
C ALA A 124 -2.67 -10.28 -6.84
N ARG A 125 -3.95 -10.62 -7.06
CA ARG A 125 -4.39 -11.48 -8.17
C ARG A 125 -5.61 -10.97 -8.89
#